data_AF-A0A933M4U2-F1
#
_entry.id   AF-A0A933M4U2-F1
#
_cell.length_a   1.000
_cell.length_b   1.000
_cell.length_c   1.000
_cell.angle_alpha   90.00
_cell.angle_beta   90.00
_cell.angle_gamma   90.00
#
_symmetry.space_group_name_H-M   'P 1'
#
loop_
_entity.id
_entity.type
_entity.pdbx_description
1 polymer ?
#
loop_
_entity_poly.entity_id
_entity_poly.type
_entity_poly.pdbx_seq_one_letter_code
_entity_poly.pdbx_strand_id
1 'polypeptide(L)' 'MLQAIRGHYKNGKIELYEEPELKEGEIIVTFLNSGEAGSIDLQARGISITEAADLKSRLKTFEADWNAEGMDIYDKV' A
#
# COMPACT_ATOMS: atom_id res chain seq x y z
N MET A 1 20.30 -18.01 9.81
CA MET A 1 19.31 -17.89 8.72
C MET A 1 18.44 -16.70 9.07
N LEU A 2 18.20 -15.77 8.14
CA LEU A 2 17.31 -14.62 8.39
C LEU A 2 15.87 -15.09 8.29
N GLN A 3 15.05 -14.84 9.31
CA GLN A 3 13.62 -15.13 9.33
C GLN A 3 12.85 -13.80 9.31
N ALA A 4 11.92 -13.65 8.37
CA ALA A 4 11.03 -12.50 8.32
C ALA A 4 9.68 -12.90 8.91
N ILE A 5 9.27 -12.24 10.00
CA ILE A 5 7.99 -12.47 10.66
C ILE A 5 7.16 -11.19 10.55
N ARG A 6 5.90 -11.32 10.16
CA ARG A 6 4.97 -10.21 10.08
C ARG A 6 4.30 -9.96 11.43
N GLY A 7 3.93 -8.72 11.67
CA GLY A 7 3.16 -8.33 12.85
C GLY A 7 2.40 -7.03 12.61
N HIS A 8 1.59 -6.67 13.59
CA HIS A 8 0.84 -5.43 13.61
C HIS A 8 1.46 -4.44 14.60
N TYR A 9 1.74 -3.22 14.16
CA TYR A 9 2.18 -2.15 15.04
C TYR A 9 0.98 -1.39 15.61
N LYS A 10 0.79 -1.45 16.92
CA LYS A 10 -0.33 -0.80 17.62
C LYS A 10 0.13 -0.22 18.94
N ASN A 11 -0.09 1.08 19.13
CA ASN A 11 0.19 1.79 20.38
C ASN A 11 1.64 1.62 20.89
N GLY A 12 2.63 1.68 19.99
CA GLY A 12 4.04 1.53 20.37
C GLY A 12 4.50 0.08 20.57
N LYS A 13 3.66 -0.91 20.27
CA LYS A 13 3.97 -2.34 20.40
C LYS A 13 3.85 -3.04 19.05
N ILE A 14 4.69 -4.04 18.83
CA ILE A 14 4.62 -4.95 17.68
C ILE A 14 3.99 -6.25 18.18
N GLU A 15 2.82 -6.59 17.64
CA GLU A 15 2.12 -7.86 17.87
C GLU A 15 2.47 -8.78 16.71
N LEU A 16 3.37 -9.75 16.93
CA LEU A 16 3.77 -10.70 15.89
C LEU A 16 2.62 -11.68 15.60
N TYR A 17 2.43 -12.02 14.31
CA TYR A 17 1.42 -12.99 13.91
C TYR A 17 1.85 -14.43 14.18
N GLU A 18 3.16 -14.66 14.27
CA GLU A 18 3.77 -15.96 14.54
C GLU A 18 4.89 -15.78 15.57
N GLU A 19 5.07 -16.77 16.43
CA GLU A 19 6.13 -16.74 17.43
C GLU A 19 7.46 -17.14 16.76
N PRO A 20 8.52 -16.33 16.89
CA PRO A 20 9.82 -16.71 16.37
C PRO A 20 10.39 -17.91 17.15
N GLU A 21 11.01 -18.85 16.42
CA GLU A 21 11.75 -19.97 17.02
C GLU A 21 13.15 -19.53 17.53
N LEU A 22 13.20 -18.46 18.34
CA LEU A 22 14.44 -17.96 18.94
C LEU A 22 14.22 -17.51 20.39
N LYS A 23 15.21 -17.81 21.25
CA LYS A 23 15.20 -17.37 22.66
C LYS A 23 15.70 -15.93 22.83
N GLU A 24 16.66 -15.51 22.01
CA GLU A 24 17.28 -14.18 22.03
C GLU A 24 17.91 -13.89 20.65
N GLY A 25 17.92 -12.62 20.23
CA GLY A 25 18.51 -12.20 18.95
C GLY A 25 18.25 -10.73 18.60
N GLU A 26 18.97 -10.21 17.62
CA GLU A 26 18.78 -8.86 17.07
C GLU A 26 17.57 -8.81 16.13
N ILE A 27 16.86 -7.68 16.12
CA ILE A 27 15.64 -7.49 15.31
C ILE A 27 15.82 -6.27 14.39
N ILE A 28 15.43 -6.44 13.14
CA ILE A 28 15.26 -5.33 12.18
C ILE A 28 13.75 -5.16 11.95
N VAL A 29 13.24 -3.95 12.19
CA VAL A 29 11.82 -3.62 11.98
C VAL A 29 11.68 -2.78 10.73
N THR A 30 10.92 -3.30 9.75
CA THR A 30 10.53 -2.56 8.55
C THR A 30 9.05 -2.26 8.63
N PHE A 31 8.69 -0.97 8.69
CA PHE A 31 7.29 -0.55 8.65
C PHE A 31 6.81 -0.56 7.20
N LEU A 32 5.87 -1.45 6.91
CA LEU A 32 5.17 -1.45 5.63
C LEU A 32 4.17 -0.30 5.67
N ASN A 33 4.39 0.71 4.84
CA ASN A 33 3.54 1.88 4.78
C ASN A 33 2.29 1.55 3.95
N SER A 34 1.41 0.69 4.49
CA SER A 34 0.16 0.29 3.82
C SER A 34 -0.82 1.45 3.65
N GLY A 35 -0.57 2.60 4.29
CA GLY A 35 -1.28 3.87 4.09
C GLY A 35 -0.63 4.81 3.07
N GLU A 36 0.57 4.50 2.58
CA GLU A 36 1.30 5.27 1.55
C GLU A 36 1.40 4.56 0.19
N ALA A 37 0.56 3.55 -0.06
CA ALA A 37 -0.15 3.52 -1.34
C ALA A 37 -1.14 4.70 -1.45
N GLY A 38 -1.10 5.64 -0.49
CA GLY A 38 -0.86 7.05 -0.79
C GLY A 38 -1.89 7.61 -1.73
N SER A 39 -3.05 8.00 -1.20
CA SER A 39 -3.94 8.90 -1.92
C SER A 39 -3.09 10.07 -2.42
N ILE A 40 -2.81 10.06 -3.72
CA ILE A 40 -2.07 11.10 -4.40
C ILE A 40 -2.91 12.36 -4.21
N ASP A 41 -2.45 13.29 -3.38
CA ASP A 41 -3.06 14.62 -3.35
C ASP A 41 -2.85 15.27 -4.72
N LEU A 42 -3.92 15.25 -5.52
CA LEU A 42 -3.95 15.82 -6.85
C LEU A 42 -3.90 17.35 -6.79
N GLN A 43 -4.50 17.96 -5.75
CA GLN A 43 -4.50 19.41 -5.59
C GLN A 43 -3.12 19.93 -5.23
N ALA A 44 -2.41 19.25 -4.32
CA ALA A 44 -1.01 19.58 -4.02
C ALA A 44 -0.08 19.44 -5.24
N ARG A 45 -0.50 18.66 -6.25
CA ARG A 45 0.19 18.49 -7.54
C ARG A 45 -0.33 19.43 -8.64
N GLY A 46 -1.20 20.37 -8.31
CA GLY A 46 -1.73 21.37 -9.23
C GLY A 46 -2.88 20.89 -10.13
N ILE A 47 -3.49 19.74 -9.82
CA ILE A 47 -4.64 19.21 -10.54
C ILE A 47 -5.90 19.52 -9.73
N SER A 48 -6.74 20.38 -10.29
CA SER A 48 -8.04 20.71 -9.70
C SER A 48 -9.02 19.55 -9.78
N ILE A 49 -10.10 19.62 -9.00
CA ILE A 49 -11.19 18.64 -9.02
C ILE A 49 -11.82 18.55 -10.43
N THR A 50 -11.97 19.69 -11.11
CA THR A 50 -12.55 19.74 -12.46
C THR A 50 -11.65 19.06 -13.48
N GLU A 51 -10.33 19.30 -13.42
CA GLU A 51 -9.36 18.64 -14.30
C GLU A 51 -9.28 17.14 -14.03
N ALA A 52 -9.33 16.72 -12.76
CA ALA A 52 -9.39 15.31 -12.40
C ALA A 52 -10.66 14.63 -12.95
N ALA A 53 -11.80 15.30 -12.88
CA ALA A 53 -13.06 14.79 -13.42
C ALA A 53 -13.03 14.67 -14.96
N ASP A 54 -12.48 15.67 -15.66
CA ASP A 54 -12.29 15.61 -17.11
C ASP A 54 -11.37 14.46 -17.51
N LEU A 55 -10.22 14.31 -16.84
CA LEU A 55 -9.27 13.25 -17.10
C LEU A 55 -9.90 11.87 -16.91
N LYS A 56 -10.64 11.68 -15.81
CA LYS A 56 -11.38 10.43 -15.55
C LYS A 56 -12.42 10.14 -16.63
N SER A 57 -13.14 11.16 -17.09
CA SER A 57 -14.14 11.01 -18.17
C SER A 57 -13.49 10.56 -19.48
N ARG A 58 -12.33 11.13 -19.84
CA ARG A 58 -11.60 10.79 -21.07
C ARG A 58 -11.05 9.37 -21.06
N LEU A 59 -10.74 8.83 -19.89
CA LEU A 59 -10.18 7.49 -19.72
C LEU A 59 -11.25 6.39 -19.53
N LYS A 60 -12.53 6.77 -19.49
CA LYS A 60 -13.64 5.83 -19.19
C LYS A 60 -13.70 4.62 -20.12
N THR A 61 -13.27 4.77 -21.37
CA THR A 61 -13.22 3.65 -22.34
C THR A 61 -12.32 2.50 -21.89
N PHE A 62 -11.32 2.76 -21.04
CA PHE A 62 -10.39 1.75 -20.52
C PHE A 62 -10.81 1.15 -19.17
N GLU A 63 -11.93 1.59 -18.60
CA GLU A 63 -12.36 1.20 -17.25
C GLU A 63 -12.60 -0.32 -17.13
N ALA A 64 -13.14 -0.95 -18.17
CA ALA A 64 -13.38 -2.39 -18.17
C ALA A 64 -12.07 -3.20 -18.15
N ASP A 65 -11.09 -2.77 -18.96
CA ASP A 65 -9.78 -3.43 -19.04
C ASP A 65 -8.98 -3.20 -17.75
N TRP A 66 -9.04 -1.99 -17.18
CA TRP A 66 -8.33 -1.66 -15.94
C TRP A 66 -8.88 -2.40 -14.71
N ASN A 67 -10.19 -2.69 -14.68
CA ASN A 67 -10.84 -3.42 -13.60
C ASN A 67 -10.95 -4.94 -13.87
N ALA A 68 -10.30 -5.45 -14.91
CA ALA A 68 -10.28 -6.88 -15.20
C ALA A 68 -9.55 -7.67 -14.09
N GLU A 69 -9.89 -8.95 -13.96
CA GLU A 69 -9.24 -9.84 -12.99
C GLU A 69 -7.72 -9.88 -13.22
N GLY A 70 -6.95 -9.74 -12.13
CA GLY A 70 -5.49 -9.73 -12.17
C GLY A 70 -4.87 -8.36 -12.48
N MET A 71 -5.65 -7.31 -12.73
CA MET A 71 -5.12 -5.94 -12.87
C MET A 71 -4.79 -5.29 -11.52
N ASP A 72 -5.35 -5.81 -10.42
CA ASP A 72 -5.08 -5.38 -9.05
C ASP A 72 -3.60 -5.58 -8.63
N ILE A 73 -2.82 -6.33 -9.42
CA ILE A 73 -1.37 -6.47 -9.23
C ILE A 73 -0.63 -5.15 -9.43
N TYR A 74 -1.14 -4.25 -10.26
CA TYR A 74 -0.50 -2.96 -10.56
C TYR A 74 -0.77 -1.91 -9.48
N ASP A 75 -1.80 -2.09 -8.66
CA ASP A 75 -2.13 -1.19 -7.55
C ASP A 75 -1.25 -1.41 -6.31
N LYS A 76 -0.40 -2.45 -6.31
CA LYS A 76 0.40 -2.90 -5.16
C LYS A 76 1.88 -2.46 -5.21
N VAL A 77 2.24 -1.50 -6.07
CA VAL A 77 3.62 -1.01 -6.26
C VAL A 77 3.86 0.32 -5.54
#